data_AF-A0A2T0B7X1-F1
#
_entry.id   AF-A0A2T0B7X1-F1
#
_cell.length_a   1.000
_cell.length_b   1.000
_cell.length_c   1.000
_cell.angle_alpha   90.00
_cell.angle_beta   90.00
_cell.angle_gamma   90.00
#
_symmetry.space_group_name_H-M   'P 1'
#
loop_
_entity.id
_entity.type
_entity.pdbx_description
1 polymer ?
#
loop_
_entity_poly.entity_id
_entity_poly.type
_entity_poly.pdbx_seq_one_letter_code
_entity_poly.pdbx_strand_id
1 'polypeptide(L)'
;MTQEEYDEVTRLGDEVTKTLSAAFKTGDASGELAQKAADLHRQWLSFYWDSYSKEAHAGIAQMYVADERFKAYYDKEQPGTAEFLKDAVLIYTGMEK
;
A
#
# COMPACT_ATOMS: atom_id res chain seq x y z
N MET A 1 16.44 -8.54 10.60
CA MET A 1 15.90 -9.27 9.45
C MET A 1 16.68 -10.56 9.26
N THR A 2 16.06 -11.69 9.56
CA THR A 2 16.54 -13.04 9.25
C THR A 2 16.25 -13.37 7.78
N GLN A 3 16.72 -14.52 7.28
CA GLN A 3 16.40 -14.99 5.93
C GLN A 3 14.89 -15.26 5.77
N GLU A 4 14.26 -15.89 6.77
CA GLU A 4 12.82 -16.17 6.74
C GLU A 4 11.99 -14.88 6.71
N GLU A 5 12.38 -13.87 7.50
CA GLU A 5 11.73 -12.55 7.46
C GLU A 5 11.93 -11.86 6.10
N TYR A 6 13.11 -12.03 5.47
CA TYR A 6 13.38 -11.51 4.13
C TYR A 6 12.50 -12.18 3.05
N ASP A 7 12.34 -13.49 3.11
CA ASP A 7 11.53 -14.24 2.17
C ASP A 7 10.05 -13.85 2.31
N GLU A 8 9.58 -13.68 3.55
CA GLU A 8 8.21 -13.28 3.84
C GLU A 8 7.92 -11.83 3.41
N VAL A 9 8.81 -10.87 3.69
CA VAL A 9 8.61 -9.48 3.26
C VAL A 9 8.67 -9.35 1.74
N THR A 10 9.46 -10.19 1.05
CA THR A 10 9.47 -10.26 -0.42
C THR A 10 8.14 -10.79 -0.95
N ARG A 11 7.63 -11.91 -0.39
CA ARG A 11 6.34 -12.48 -0.75
C ARG A 11 5.19 -11.48 -0.56
N LEU A 12 5.18 -10.77 0.59
CA LEU A 12 4.19 -9.75 0.88
C LEU A 12 4.26 -8.59 -0.11
N GLY A 13 5.46 -8.13 -0.50
CA GLY A 13 5.62 -7.06 -1.50
C GLY A 13 5.03 -7.43 -2.86
N ASP A 14 5.23 -8.67 -3.30
CA ASP A 14 4.63 -9.20 -4.52
C ASP A 14 3.10 -9.27 -4.42
N GLU A 15 2.56 -9.70 -3.27
CA GLU A 15 1.13 -9.79 -3.03
C GLU A 15 0.45 -8.43 -2.95
N VAL A 16 1.09 -7.42 -2.34
CA VAL A 16 0.63 -6.03 -2.36
C VAL A 16 0.48 -5.58 -3.81
N THR A 17 1.53 -5.74 -4.61
CA THR A 17 1.54 -5.26 -6.01
C THR A 17 0.47 -5.96 -6.86
N LYS A 18 0.36 -7.28 -6.75
CA LYS A 18 -0.64 -8.08 -7.49
C LYS A 18 -2.07 -7.72 -7.08
N THR A 19 -2.32 -7.63 -5.77
CA THR A 19 -3.65 -7.33 -5.24
C THR A 19 -4.05 -5.90 -5.58
N LEU A 20 -3.12 -4.94 -5.48
CA LEU A 20 -3.35 -3.55 -5.83
C LEU A 20 -3.68 -3.39 -7.32
N SER A 21 -2.96 -4.05 -8.22
CA SER A 21 -3.27 -4.02 -9.66
C SER A 21 -4.65 -4.61 -9.96
N ALA A 22 -5.05 -5.68 -9.27
CA ALA A 22 -6.40 -6.24 -9.41
C ALA A 22 -7.48 -5.30 -8.84
N ALA A 23 -7.22 -4.68 -7.68
CA ALA A 23 -8.11 -3.72 -7.04
C ALA A 23 -8.30 -2.46 -7.89
N PHE A 24 -7.23 -1.93 -8.48
CA PHE A 24 -7.31 -0.73 -9.31
C PHE A 24 -8.30 -0.90 -10.47
N LYS A 25 -8.37 -2.09 -11.06
CA LYS A 25 -9.31 -2.42 -12.16
C LYS A 25 -10.78 -2.37 -11.73
N THR A 26 -11.09 -2.46 -10.44
CA THR A 26 -12.46 -2.32 -9.94
C THR A 26 -12.87 -0.85 -9.82
N GLY A 27 -11.91 0.08 -9.72
CA GLY A 27 -12.14 1.51 -9.50
C GLY A 27 -12.68 1.84 -8.10
N ASP A 28 -12.80 0.86 -7.21
CA ASP A 28 -13.36 1.04 -5.86
C ASP A 28 -12.28 0.85 -4.79
N ALA A 29 -11.77 1.97 -4.28
CA ALA A 29 -10.77 1.99 -3.20
C ALA A 29 -11.33 1.51 -1.85
N SER A 30 -12.66 1.47 -1.67
CA SER A 30 -13.31 0.90 -0.48
C SER A 30 -13.63 -0.59 -0.63
N GLY A 31 -13.49 -1.13 -1.84
CA GLY A 31 -13.80 -2.51 -2.16
C GLY A 31 -12.85 -3.51 -1.50
N GLU A 32 -13.30 -4.77 -1.40
CA GLU A 32 -12.60 -5.84 -0.68
C GLU A 32 -11.13 -6.00 -1.11
N LEU A 33 -10.85 -5.95 -2.43
CA LEU A 33 -9.49 -6.09 -2.94
C LEU A 33 -8.59 -4.90 -2.56
N ALA A 34 -9.13 -3.67 -2.57
CA ALA A 34 -8.38 -2.48 -2.20
C ALA A 34 -8.06 -2.48 -0.70
N GLN A 35 -9.02 -2.88 0.12
CA GLN A 35 -8.84 -3.00 1.57
C GLN A 35 -7.87 -4.14 1.92
N LYS A 36 -7.90 -5.25 1.16
CA LYS A 36 -6.89 -6.30 1.28
C LYS A 36 -5.49 -5.81 0.91
N ALA A 37 -5.35 -5.02 -0.17
CA ALA A 37 -4.06 -4.44 -0.55
C ALA A 37 -3.51 -3.50 0.54
N ALA A 38 -4.38 -2.70 1.17
CA ALA A 38 -4.00 -1.84 2.30
C ALA A 38 -3.53 -2.65 3.52
N ASP A 39 -4.21 -3.74 3.88
CA ASP A 39 -3.79 -4.60 4.99
C ASP A 39 -2.47 -5.33 4.69
N LEU A 40 -2.27 -5.86 3.48
CA LEU A 40 -1.01 -6.46 3.08
C LEU A 40 0.14 -5.43 3.15
N HIS A 41 -0.12 -4.18 2.75
CA HIS A 41 0.87 -3.10 2.85
C HIS A 41 1.19 -2.76 4.31
N ARG A 42 0.19 -2.77 5.21
CA ARG A 42 0.42 -2.64 6.66
C ARG A 42 1.34 -3.75 7.17
N GLN A 43 1.05 -5.01 6.82
CA GLN A 43 1.85 -6.15 7.24
C GLN A 43 3.29 -6.02 6.75
N TRP A 44 3.48 -5.67 5.47
CA TRP A 44 4.79 -5.41 4.87
C TRP A 44 5.56 -4.30 5.59
N LEU A 45 4.92 -3.16 5.88
CA LEU A 45 5.54 -2.05 6.61
C LEU A 45 5.96 -2.44 8.04
N SER A 46 5.23 -3.36 8.66
CA SER A 46 5.50 -3.81 10.04
C SER A 46 6.80 -4.61 10.18
N PHE A 47 7.41 -5.05 9.06
CA PHE A 47 8.77 -5.62 9.07
C PHE A 47 9.86 -4.55 9.24
N TYR A 48 9.56 -3.29 8.89
CA TYR A 48 10.51 -2.19 8.91
C TYR A 48 10.23 -1.17 10.01
N TRP A 49 9.03 -1.20 10.59
CA TRP A 49 8.61 -0.27 11.63
C TRP A 49 8.68 -0.95 12.99
N ASP A 50 9.28 -0.25 13.96
CA ASP A 50 9.30 -0.70 15.36
C ASP A 50 7.88 -0.81 15.96
N SER A 51 6.95 0.03 15.48
CA SER A 51 5.55 -0.01 15.88
C SER A 51 4.64 0.52 14.78
N TYR A 52 3.52 -0.16 14.55
CA TYR A 52 2.49 0.28 13.61
C TYR A 52 1.55 1.32 14.25
N SER A 53 1.25 2.38 13.50
CA SER A 53 0.12 3.28 13.75
C SER A 53 -0.62 3.59 12.45
N LYS A 54 -1.93 3.85 12.57
CA LYS A 54 -2.78 4.19 11.43
C LYS A 54 -2.35 5.52 10.80
N GLU A 55 -1.94 6.46 11.65
CA GLU A 55 -1.46 7.79 11.30
C GLU A 55 -0.19 7.71 10.46
N ALA A 56 0.78 6.86 10.85
CA ALA A 56 2.00 6.67 10.07
C ALA A 56 1.73 6.03 8.70
N HIS A 57 0.81 5.06 8.64
CA HIS A 57 0.43 4.39 7.38
C HIS A 57 -0.25 5.34 6.42
N ALA A 58 -1.20 6.13 6.90
CA ALA A 58 -1.83 7.20 6.13
C ALA A 58 -0.80 8.25 5.65
N GLY A 59 0.08 8.72 6.54
CA GLY A 59 1.08 9.73 6.22
C GLY A 59 2.07 9.30 5.15
N ILE A 60 2.57 8.06 5.22
CA ILE A 60 3.47 7.52 4.18
C ILE A 60 2.74 7.37 2.84
N ALA A 61 1.49 6.90 2.83
CA ALA A 61 0.73 6.77 1.60
C ALA A 61 0.43 8.13 0.94
N GLN A 62 0.19 9.18 1.73
CA GLN A 62 0.07 10.55 1.22
C GLN A 62 1.40 11.05 0.62
N MET A 63 2.53 10.76 1.27
CA MET A 63 3.86 11.12 0.77
C MET A 63 4.17 10.47 -0.58
N TYR A 64 3.74 9.23 -0.82
CA TYR A 64 3.95 8.56 -2.09
C TYR A 64 3.40 9.32 -3.29
N VAL A 65 2.30 10.05 -3.11
CA VAL A 65 1.70 10.88 -4.17
C VAL A 65 2.37 12.25 -4.25
N ALA A 66 2.86 12.77 -3.12
CA ALA A 66 3.51 14.08 -3.05
C ALA A 66 4.94 14.10 -3.63
N ASP A 67 5.64 12.95 -3.62
CA ASP A 67 6.98 12.80 -4.19
C ASP A 67 6.93 11.98 -5.48
N GLU A 68 7.25 12.62 -6.60
CA GLU A 68 7.19 12.05 -7.95
C GLU A 68 7.99 10.73 -8.11
N ARG A 69 9.04 10.51 -7.30
CA ARG A 69 9.83 9.28 -7.38
C ARG A 69 9.01 8.07 -6.92
N PHE A 70 8.23 8.25 -5.84
CA PHE A 70 7.37 7.20 -5.31
C PHE A 70 6.12 7.06 -6.18
N LYS A 71 5.56 8.17 -6.67
CA LYS A 71 4.45 8.13 -7.61
C LYS A 71 4.80 7.31 -8.85
N ALA A 72 5.95 7.60 -9.47
CA ALA A 72 6.41 6.88 -10.65
C ALA A 72 6.66 5.38 -10.40
N TYR A 73 7.05 4.99 -9.18
CA TYR A 73 7.23 3.58 -8.83
C TYR A 73 5.91 2.79 -8.91
N TYR A 74 4.85 3.31 -8.31
CA TYR A 74 3.53 2.67 -8.32
C TYR A 74 2.82 2.82 -9.67
N ASP A 75 2.97 3.98 -10.33
CA ASP A 75 2.28 4.30 -11.57
C ASP A 75 2.94 3.68 -12.82
N LYS A 76 4.07 3.01 -12.67
CA LYS A 76 4.89 2.47 -13.77
C LYS A 76 4.10 1.70 -14.82
N GLU A 77 3.23 0.79 -14.37
CA GLU A 77 2.42 -0.05 -15.27
C GLU A 77 1.02 0.53 -15.51
N GLN A 78 0.52 1.32 -14.55
CA GLN A 78 -0.83 1.85 -14.57
C GLN A 78 -0.89 3.20 -13.85
N PRO A 79 -0.95 4.33 -14.59
CA PRO A 79 -1.03 5.66 -14.01
C PRO A 79 -2.22 5.85 -13.06
N GLY A 80 -2.00 6.53 -11.94
CA GLY A 80 -2.98 6.74 -10.88
C GLY A 80 -3.00 5.66 -9.79
N THR A 81 -2.16 4.62 -9.90
CA THR A 81 -2.08 3.53 -8.92
C THR A 81 -1.60 4.02 -7.55
N ALA A 82 -0.67 4.98 -7.51
CA ALA A 82 -0.22 5.62 -6.27
C ALA A 82 -1.38 6.31 -5.54
N GLU A 83 -2.20 7.07 -6.29
CA GLU A 83 -3.37 7.77 -5.74
C GLU A 83 -4.43 6.80 -5.24
N PHE A 84 -4.66 5.71 -5.98
CA PHE A 84 -5.58 4.65 -5.57
C PHE A 84 -5.12 3.93 -4.29
N LEU A 85 -3.82 3.62 -4.16
CA LEU A 85 -3.27 3.03 -2.94
C LEU A 85 -3.44 3.97 -1.75
N LYS A 86 -3.10 5.25 -1.91
CA LYS A 86 -3.32 6.28 -0.88
C LYS A 86 -4.77 6.28 -0.43
N ASP A 87 -5.69 6.33 -1.37
CA ASP A 87 -7.12 6.33 -1.12
C ASP A 87 -7.60 5.09 -0.35
N ALA A 88 -7.12 3.90 -0.74
CA ALA A 88 -7.45 2.65 -0.06
C ALA A 88 -6.92 2.63 1.39
N VAL A 89 -5.70 3.14 1.60
CA VAL A 89 -5.07 3.24 2.92
C VAL A 89 -5.80 4.25 3.81
N LEU A 90 -6.22 5.40 3.29
CA LEU A 90 -6.98 6.39 4.08
C LEU A 90 -8.30 5.79 4.57
N ILE A 91 -9.02 5.08 3.69
CA ILE A 91 -10.25 4.35 4.07
C ILE A 91 -9.93 3.27 5.13
N TYR A 92 -8.92 2.43 4.89
CA TYR A 92 -8.54 1.33 5.78
C TYR A 92 -8.15 1.82 7.19
N THR A 93 -7.45 2.96 7.26
CA THR A 93 -7.04 3.57 8.52
C THR A 93 -8.17 4.36 9.18
N GLY A 94 -9.21 4.74 8.44
CA GLY A 94 -10.30 5.61 8.90
C GLY A 94 -9.89 7.08 8.92
N MET A 95 -8.86 7.46 8.17
CA MET A 95 -8.41 8.83 7.99
C MET A 95 -9.19 9.49 6.85
N GLU A 96 -9.45 10.80 6.94
CA GLU A 96 -10.13 11.54 5.88
C GLU A 96 -9.30 11.58 4.59
N LYS A 97 -9.98 11.51 3.44
CA LYS A 97 -9.39 11.54 2.10
C LYS A 97 -9.03 12.95 1.64
#